data_AF-A0A7Z3C0U1-F1
#
_entry.id   AF-A0A7Z3C0U1-F1
#
_cell.length_a   1.000
_cell.length_b   1.000
_cell.length_c   1.000
_cell.angle_alpha   90.00
_cell.angle_beta   90.00
_cell.angle_gamma   90.00
#
_symmetry.space_group_name_H-M   'P 1'
#
loop_
_entity.id
_entity.type
_entity.pdbx_description
1 polymer ?
#
loop_
_entity_poly.entity_id
_entity_poly.type
_entity_poly.pdbx_seq_one_letter_code
_entity_poly.pdbx_strand_id
1 'polypeptide(L)'
;MNMFKPSNTRYRALTTSYSETPVLIIDTEASHRDLLDAADQRLRAANNLLETLYCLCFKQADVKDIPNIVNALYLLTQDGCDLLEVARQRINN
;
A
#
# COMPACT_ATOMS: atom_id res chain seq x y z
N MET A 1 19.83 -10.14 0.18
CA MET A 1 19.49 -11.22 1.12
C MET A 1 18.32 -10.71 1.96
N ASN A 2 17.08 -11.03 1.58
CA ASN A 2 15.93 -10.59 2.35
C ASN A 2 15.64 -11.65 3.42
N MET A 3 16.09 -11.32 4.63
CA MET A 3 15.89 -12.09 5.83
C MET A 3 14.39 -12.16 6.11
N PHE A 4 13.76 -13.30 5.79
CA PHE A 4 12.46 -13.67 6.34
C PHE A 4 12.60 -13.70 7.87
N LYS A 5 12.16 -12.63 8.54
CA LYS A 5 11.86 -12.67 9.97
C LYS A 5 10.37 -12.96 10.08
N PRO A 6 9.97 -14.18 10.49
CA PRO A 6 8.61 -14.40 10.95
C PRO A 6 8.55 -13.76 12.33
N SER A 7 8.24 -12.46 12.40
CA SER A 7 7.87 -11.87 13.67
C SER A 7 6.41 -12.19 13.87
N ASN A 8 6.14 -13.11 14.81
CA ASN A 8 4.82 -13.43 15.34
C ASN A 8 4.29 -12.23 16.16
N THR A 9 4.35 -11.04 15.57
CA THR A 9 4.07 -9.75 16.17
C THR A 9 2.83 -9.21 15.52
N ARG A 10 1.84 -8.87 16.35
CA ARG A 10 0.58 -8.21 15.94
C ARG A 10 0.78 -7.07 14.96
N TYR A 11 1.91 -6.36 15.02
CA TYR A 11 2.20 -5.25 14.13
C TYR A 11 3.24 -5.63 13.10
N ARG A 12 2.86 -5.51 11.82
CA ARG A 12 3.73 -5.74 10.67
C ARG A 12 4.00 -4.43 9.96
N ALA A 13 5.27 -4.08 9.74
CA ALA A 13 5.62 -2.90 8.96
C ALA A 13 5.08 -2.97 7.53
N LEU A 14 4.71 -1.83 6.94
CA LEU A 14 4.50 -1.74 5.49
C LEU A 14 5.83 -1.92 4.77
N THR A 15 5.81 -2.57 3.61
CA THR A 15 6.97 -2.78 2.73
C THR A 15 7.60 -1.46 2.31
N THR A 16 6.80 -0.39 2.23
CA THR A 16 7.19 0.98 1.87
C THR A 16 7.89 1.75 3.00
N SER A 17 8.13 1.12 4.16
CA SER A 17 8.80 1.76 5.30
C SER A 17 10.26 2.11 4.97
N TYR A 18 10.61 3.40 5.05
CA TYR A 18 11.94 3.91 4.71
C TYR A 18 12.94 3.97 5.87
N SER A 19 12.56 3.57 7.08
CA SER A 19 13.43 3.72 8.26
C SER A 19 13.55 2.42 9.05
N GLU A 20 14.62 2.32 9.84
CA GLU A 20 14.85 1.19 10.75
C GLU A 20 13.76 1.06 11.83
N THR A 21 13.04 2.15 12.10
CA THR A 21 11.90 2.18 13.02
C THR A 21 10.60 2.36 12.22
N PRO A 22 9.88 1.28 11.89
CA PRO A 22 8.67 1.40 11.07
C PRO A 22 7.58 2.16 11.83
N VAL A 23 7.09 3.25 11.22
CA VAL A 23 6.04 4.12 11.79
C VAL A 23 4.66 3.87 11.15
N LEU A 24 4.63 3.24 9.98
CA LEU A 24 3.41 2.78 9.32
C LEU A 24 3.38 1.26 9.36
N ILE A 25 2.33 0.74 9.96
CA ILE A 25 2.19 -0.67 10.33
C ILE A 25 0.77 -1.15 10.08
N ILE A 26 0.65 -2.44 9.78
CA ILE A 26 -0.59 -3.19 9.70
C ILE A 26 -0.77 -3.93 11.03
N ASP A 27 -1.94 -3.75 11.65
CA ASP A 27 -2.39 -4.59 12.74
C ASP A 27 -2.87 -5.94 12.17
N THR A 28 -2.00 -6.95 12.26
CA THR A 28 -2.27 -8.31 11.80
C THR A 28 -3.28 -9.05 12.67
N GLU A 29 -3.89 -8.43 13.68
CA GLU A 29 -5.04 -8.93 14.45
C GLU A 29 -6.37 -8.18 14.16
N ALA A 30 -6.37 -7.06 13.41
CA ALA A 30 -7.58 -6.31 13.01
C ALA A 30 -8.60 -7.17 12.24
N SER A 31 -9.91 -6.89 12.23
CA SER A 31 -10.86 -7.84 11.60
C SER A 31 -10.57 -8.07 10.09
N HIS A 32 -10.90 -9.25 9.57
CA HIS A 32 -10.70 -9.54 8.14
C HIS A 32 -11.42 -8.52 7.25
N ARG A 33 -12.61 -8.08 7.67
CA ARG A 33 -13.36 -7.03 6.99
C ARG A 33 -12.59 -5.70 6.99
N ASP A 34 -12.06 -5.27 8.13
CA ASP A 34 -11.33 -4.00 8.21
C ASP A 34 -10.06 -4.01 7.34
N LEU A 35 -9.37 -5.15 7.28
CA LEU A 35 -8.21 -5.32 6.39
C LEU A 35 -8.59 -5.20 4.91
N LEU A 36 -9.71 -5.81 4.51
CA LEU A 36 -10.21 -5.73 3.14
C LEU A 36 -10.74 -4.33 2.79
N ASP A 37 -11.49 -3.70 3.68
CA ASP A 37 -12.02 -2.34 3.47
C ASP A 37 -10.86 -1.34 3.35
N ALA A 38 -9.81 -1.48 4.17
CA ALA A 38 -8.60 -0.68 4.05
C ALA A 38 -7.86 -0.93 2.72
N ALA A 39 -7.71 -2.20 2.32
CA ALA A 39 -7.05 -2.55 1.06
C ALA A 39 -7.81 -1.98 -0.14
N ASP A 40 -9.12 -2.15 -0.18
CA ASP A 40 -10.01 -1.62 -1.22
C ASP A 40 -9.90 -0.09 -1.29
N GLN A 41 -9.91 0.60 -0.14
CA GLN A 41 -9.71 2.05 -0.10
C GLN A 41 -8.39 2.48 -0.75
N ARG A 42 -7.26 1.83 -0.42
CA ARG A 42 -5.94 2.16 -0.97
C ARG A 42 -5.88 1.92 -2.47
N LEU A 43 -6.36 0.77 -2.93
CA LEU A 43 -6.34 0.39 -4.34
C LEU A 43 -7.27 1.26 -5.18
N ARG A 44 -8.45 1.64 -4.66
CA ARG A 44 -9.34 2.60 -5.33
C ARG A 44 -8.72 3.98 -5.41
N ALA A 45 -8.08 4.45 -4.34
CA ALA A 45 -7.38 5.74 -4.37
C ALA A 45 -6.27 5.75 -5.43
N ALA A 46 -5.48 4.67 -5.52
CA ALA A 46 -4.47 4.50 -6.56
C ALA A 46 -5.11 4.50 -7.96
N ASN A 47 -6.19 3.74 -8.16
CA ASN A 47 -6.88 3.68 -9.44
C ASN A 47 -7.44 5.03 -9.88
N ASN A 48 -8.10 5.76 -8.98
CA ASN A 48 -8.64 7.09 -9.26
C ASN A 48 -7.53 8.10 -9.60
N LEU A 49 -6.39 8.01 -8.92
CA LEU A 49 -5.22 8.85 -9.20
C LEU A 49 -4.60 8.50 -10.56
N LEU A 50 -4.53 7.22 -10.92
CA LEU A 50 -4.06 6.77 -12.22
C LEU A 50 -4.99 7.22 -13.35
N GLU A 51 -6.30 7.11 -13.15
CA GLU A 51 -7.30 7.61 -14.09
C GLU A 51 -7.18 9.12 -14.27
N THR A 52 -6.95 9.87 -13.18
CA THR A 52 -6.68 11.31 -13.25
C THR A 52 -5.42 11.60 -14.05
N LEU A 53 -4.32 10.88 -13.80
CA LEU A 53 -3.06 11.03 -14.54
C LEU A 53 -3.22 10.67 -16.02
N TYR A 54 -4.04 9.68 -16.35
CA TYR A 54 -4.33 9.28 -17.73
C TYR A 54 -5.20 10.31 -18.46
N CYS A 55 -6.20 10.87 -17.79
CA CYS A 55 -7.10 11.88 -18.35
C CYS A 55 -6.43 13.26 -18.50
N LEU A 56 -5.57 13.64 -17.56
CA LEU A 56 -4.67 14.77 -17.74
C LEU A 56 -3.77 14.42 -18.91
N CYS A 57 -4.03 14.99 -20.08
CA CYS A 57 -3.09 14.90 -21.19
C CYS A 57 -1.71 15.26 -20.60
N PHE A 58 -0.72 14.37 -20.68
CA PHE A 58 0.67 14.61 -20.25
C PHE A 58 1.26 15.95 -20.75
N LYS A 59 0.58 16.61 -21.70
CA LYS A 59 0.82 17.96 -22.20
C LYS A 59 0.53 19.09 -21.19
N GLN A 60 -0.27 18.86 -20.15
CA GLN A 60 -0.73 19.89 -19.19
C GLN A 60 -0.14 19.72 -17.79
N ALA A 61 0.31 18.52 -17.43
CA ALA A 61 1.01 18.28 -16.17
C ALA A 61 2.45 18.81 -16.28
N ASP A 62 2.93 19.49 -15.25
CA ASP A 62 4.35 19.83 -15.19
C ASP A 62 5.15 18.53 -15.09
N VAL A 63 6.24 18.41 -15.85
CA VAL A 63 7.09 17.21 -15.88
C VAL A 63 7.59 16.86 -14.47
N LYS A 64 7.72 17.87 -13.58
CA LYS A 64 8.09 17.68 -12.17
C LYS A 64 7.01 17.01 -11.32
N ASP A 65 5.74 17.04 -11.74
CA ASP A 65 4.62 16.47 -10.99
C ASP A 65 4.50 14.97 -11.22
N ILE A 66 4.96 14.47 -12.37
CA ILE A 66 4.88 13.04 -12.74
C ILE A 66 5.59 12.15 -11.70
N PRO A 67 6.85 12.40 -11.29
CA PRO A 67 7.50 11.58 -10.26
C PRO A 67 6.75 11.56 -8.93
N ASN A 68 6.15 12.69 -8.52
CA ASN A 68 5.40 12.77 -7.27
C ASN A 68 4.11 11.93 -7.34
N ILE A 69 3.39 12.01 -8.46
CA ILE A 69 2.16 11.23 -8.69
C ILE A 69 2.50 9.74 -8.77
N VAL A 70 3.57 9.37 -9.49
CA VAL A 70 4.04 7.98 -9.60
C VAL A 70 4.44 7.44 -8.22
N ASN A 71 5.11 8.23 -7.39
CA ASN A 71 5.46 7.82 -6.03
C ASN A 71 4.21 7.58 -5.17
N ALA A 72 3.21 8.47 -5.24
CA ALA A 72 1.95 8.28 -4.52
C ALA A 72 1.20 7.02 -4.99
N LEU A 73 1.15 6.77 -6.30
CA LEU A 73 0.59 5.55 -6.88
C LEU A 73 1.31 4.30 -6.33
N TYR A 74 2.65 4.30 -6.37
CA TYR A 74 3.44 3.20 -5.86
C TYR A 74 3.14 2.90 -4.39
N LEU A 75 3.12 3.92 -3.53
CA LEU A 75 2.82 3.76 -2.11
C LEU A 75 1.42 3.18 -1.89
N LEU A 76 0.40 3.77 -2.50
CA LEU A 76 -1.00 3.31 -2.33
C LEU A 76 -1.19 1.87 -2.82
N THR A 77 -0.59 1.53 -3.97
CA THR A 77 -0.67 0.16 -4.50
C THR A 77 0.05 -0.84 -3.60
N GLN A 78 1.25 -0.52 -3.13
CA GLN A 78 2.02 -1.41 -2.26
C GLN A 78 1.33 -1.60 -0.90
N ASP A 79 0.81 -0.53 -0.30
CA ASP A 79 0.07 -0.60 0.96
C ASP A 79 -1.18 -1.47 0.82
N GLY A 80 -1.91 -1.35 -0.30
CA GLY A 80 -3.05 -2.19 -0.62
C GLY A 80 -2.67 -3.67 -0.78
N CYS A 81 -1.57 -3.96 -1.48
CA CYS A 81 -1.05 -5.33 -1.63
C CYS A 81 -0.65 -5.94 -0.29
N ASP A 82 0.04 -5.17 0.57
CA ASP A 82 0.43 -5.63 1.89
C ASP A 82 -0.80 -5.98 2.74
N LEU A 83 -1.84 -5.13 2.72
CA LEU A 83 -3.10 -5.42 3.43
C LEU A 83 -3.79 -6.69 2.93
N LEU A 84 -3.85 -6.90 1.60
CA LEU A 84 -4.43 -8.11 1.01
C LEU A 84 -3.64 -9.37 1.38
N GLU A 85 -2.32 -9.28 1.49
CA GLU A 85 -1.47 -10.38 1.92
C GLU A 85 -1.79 -10.80 3.36
N VAL A 86 -1.88 -9.85 4.30
CA VAL A 86 -2.29 -10.14 5.70
C VAL A 86 -3.69 -10.74 5.74
N ALA A 87 -4.63 -10.16 5.00
CA ALA A 87 -6.00 -10.66 4.93
C ALA A 87 -6.06 -12.11 4.44
N ARG A 88 -5.27 -12.46 3.42
CA ARG A 88 -5.19 -13.81 2.85
C ARG A 88 -4.58 -14.83 3.81
N GLN A 89 -3.53 -14.44 4.54
CA GLN A 89 -2.89 -15.33 5.52
C GLN A 89 -3.89 -15.82 6.59
N ARG A 90 -4.91 -15.01 6.94
CA ARG A 90 -5.95 -15.42 7.89
C ARG A 90 -7.00 -16.37 7.37
N ILE A 91 -7.17 -16.49 6.06
CA ILE A 91 -8.08 -17.48 5.48
C ILE A 91 -7.44 -18.88 5.57
N ASN A 92 -6.11 -18.94 5.53
CA ASN A 92 -5.34 -20.18 5.47
C ASN A 92 -4.85 -20.67 6.85
N ASN A 93 -5.16 -19.95 7.93
CA ASN A 93 -4.75 -20.25 9.31
C ASN A 93 -5.94 -20.64 10.18
#